data_AF-A0A814TN53-F1
#
_entry.id   AF-A0A814TN53-F1
#
_cell.length_a   1.000
_cell.length_b   1.000
_cell.length_c   1.000
_cell.angle_alpha   90.00
_cell.angle_beta   90.00
_cell.angle_gamma   90.00
#
_symmetry.space_group_name_H-M   'P 1'
#
loop_
_entity.id
_entity.type
_entity.pdbx_description
1 polymer ?
#
loop_
_entity_poly.entity_id
_entity_poly.type
_entity_poly.pdbx_seq_one_letter_code
_entity_poly.pdbx_strand_id
1 'polypeptide(L)'
;MQTVNDFYNDENIINNLNTNYSCELAELVDMTFGQKPEPELQRLTTAQITAIDSSGLHLLCNYHRWESAESNDRMFHEHTDEITRIFTIPFQTQPHSKEQLLKVIEKMINDAKLSYLKGFE
;
A
#
# COMPACT_ATOMS: atom_id res chain seq x y z
N MET A 1 3.43 -31.58 -13.31
CA MET A 1 3.77 -30.16 -13.57
C MET A 1 3.43 -29.37 -12.32
N GLN A 2 4.42 -29.04 -11.48
CA GLN A 2 4.25 -28.03 -10.42
C GLN A 2 4.62 -26.69 -11.04
N THR A 3 3.62 -25.82 -11.10
CA THR A 3 3.56 -24.60 -11.90
C THR A 3 4.41 -23.47 -11.30
N VAL A 4 4.90 -22.59 -12.17
CA VAL A 4 5.68 -21.36 -11.96
C VAL A 4 5.18 -20.44 -10.81
N ASN A 5 4.01 -20.71 -10.22
CA ASN A 5 3.36 -19.93 -9.16
C ASN A 5 3.87 -20.16 -7.73
N ASP A 6 4.80 -21.10 -7.49
CA ASP A 6 5.20 -21.46 -6.13
C ASP A 6 5.94 -20.32 -5.40
N PHE A 7 6.70 -19.49 -6.12
CA PHE A 7 7.50 -18.43 -5.50
C PHE A 7 6.72 -17.18 -5.09
N TYR A 8 5.52 -16.98 -5.63
CA TYR A 8 4.61 -15.89 -5.23
C TYR A 8 3.91 -16.17 -3.89
N ASN A 9 3.82 -17.45 -3.48
CA ASN A 9 3.17 -17.89 -2.25
C ASN A 9 4.12 -18.03 -1.06
N ASP A 10 5.32 -17.44 -1.12
CA ASP A 10 6.28 -17.51 -0.02
C ASP A 10 5.91 -16.51 1.09
N GLU A 11 5.23 -17.02 2.13
CA GLU A 11 4.84 -16.22 3.29
C GLU A 11 6.04 -15.57 3.99
N ASN A 12 7.26 -16.14 3.90
CA ASN A 12 8.44 -15.51 4.48
C ASN A 12 8.81 -14.22 3.74
N ILE A 13 8.61 -14.17 2.42
CA ILE A 13 8.84 -12.95 1.63
C ILE A 13 7.84 -11.89 2.06
N ILE A 14 6.56 -12.25 2.15
CA ILE A 14 5.49 -11.32 2.58
C ILE A 14 5.79 -10.77 3.98
N ASN A 15 6.12 -11.65 4.93
CA ASN A 15 6.44 -11.26 6.30
C ASN A 15 7.70 -10.38 6.39
N ASN A 16 8.74 -10.71 5.62
CA ASN A 16 9.97 -9.92 5.55
C ASN A 16 9.67 -8.51 4.99
N LEU A 17 8.91 -8.42 3.90
CA LEU A 17 8.54 -7.14 3.29
C LEU A 17 7.67 -6.30 4.23
N ASN A 18 6.65 -6.88 4.85
CA ASN A 18 5.80 -6.20 5.82
C ASN A 18 6.59 -5.69 7.04
N THR A 19 7.61 -6.44 7.48
CA THR A 19 8.44 -6.04 8.62
C THR A 19 9.40 -4.91 8.25
N ASN A 20 10.07 -5.02 7.10
CA ASN A 20 11.13 -4.10 6.71
C ASN A 20 10.63 -2.82 6.02
N TYR A 21 9.45 -2.84 5.42
CA TYR A 21 8.92 -1.73 4.61
C TYR A 21 7.52 -1.27 5.04
N SER A 22 7.09 -1.55 6.27
CA SER A 22 5.73 -1.19 6.74
C SER A 22 5.34 0.28 6.50
N CYS A 23 6.27 1.21 6.74
CA CYS A 23 6.05 2.63 6.50
C CYS A 23 5.99 2.95 4.99
N GLU A 24 6.96 2.44 4.24
CA GLU A 24 7.09 2.74 2.82
C GLU A 24 5.98 2.10 1.96
N LEU A 25 5.39 0.99 2.42
CA LEU A 25 4.21 0.39 1.77
C LEU A 25 3.00 1.32 1.84
N ALA A 26 2.85 2.08 2.92
CA ALA A 26 1.78 3.08 3.02
C ALA A 26 2.04 4.26 2.06
N GLU A 27 3.29 4.74 2.00
CA GLU A 27 3.70 5.78 1.04
C GLU A 27 3.49 5.33 -0.41
N LEU A 28 3.80 4.07 -0.73
CA LEU A 28 3.59 3.49 -2.05
C LEU A 28 2.10 3.50 -2.45
N VAL A 29 1.22 3.13 -1.52
CA VAL A 29 -0.24 3.16 -1.75
C VAL A 29 -0.74 4.60 -1.94
N ASP A 30 -0.28 5.53 -1.10
CA ASP A 30 -0.64 6.94 -1.17
C ASP A 30 -0.18 7.58 -2.50
N MET A 31 1.04 7.29 -2.95
CA MET A 31 1.53 7.75 -4.25
C MET A 31 0.76 7.14 -5.43
N THR A 32 0.35 5.87 -5.33
CA THR A 32 -0.34 5.15 -6.42
C THR A 32 -1.82 5.54 -6.53
N PHE A 33 -2.49 5.76 -5.39
CA PHE A 33 -3.95 5.94 -5.33
C PHE A 33 -4.42 7.22 -4.63
N GLY A 34 -3.54 7.93 -3.92
CA GLY A 34 -3.85 9.13 -3.11
C GLY A 34 -4.18 10.39 -3.92
N GLN A 35 -4.05 10.36 -5.25
CA GLN A 35 -4.50 11.44 -6.13
C GLN A 35 -6.00 11.38 -6.47
N LYS A 36 -6.86 11.00 -5.52
CA LYS A 36 -8.31 11.20 -5.68
C LYS A 36 -8.76 12.43 -4.90
N PRO A 37 -9.13 13.52 -5.59
CA PRO A 37 -9.81 14.64 -4.94
C PRO A 37 -11.22 14.17 -4.59
N GLU A 38 -11.57 14.09 -3.30
CA GLU A 38 -12.93 14.32 -2.76
C GLU A 38 -13.00 14.19 -1.21
N PRO A 39 -13.98 14.84 -0.55
CA PRO A 39 -13.86 15.54 0.75
C PRO A 39 -14.04 14.68 2.01
N GLU A 40 -13.79 13.38 1.93
CA GLU A 40 -13.74 12.54 3.12
C GLU A 40 -12.30 12.53 3.61
N LEU A 41 -12.03 13.19 4.73
CA LEU A 41 -10.72 13.23 5.38
C LEU A 41 -10.34 11.80 5.83
N GLN A 42 -9.88 10.96 4.90
CA GLN A 42 -9.43 9.59 5.14
C GLN A 42 -7.92 9.58 5.12
N ARG A 43 -7.29 9.25 6.25
CA ARG A 43 -5.83 9.13 6.33
C ARG A 43 -5.46 7.66 6.35
N LEU A 44 -4.67 7.23 5.36
CA LEU A 44 -4.03 5.92 5.38
C LEU A 44 -3.14 5.81 6.62
N THR A 45 -3.39 4.82 7.47
CA THR A 45 -2.63 4.60 8.71
C THR A 45 -1.65 3.46 8.56
N THR A 46 -2.07 2.35 7.95
CA THR A 46 -1.22 1.17 7.74
C THR A 46 -1.49 0.54 6.39
N ALA A 47 -0.46 -0.06 5.80
CA ALA A 47 -0.58 -0.90 4.62
C ALA A 47 0.23 -2.19 4.83
N GLN A 48 -0.36 -3.33 4.49
CA GLN A 48 0.26 -4.64 4.64
C GLN A 48 0.02 -5.48 3.40
N ILE A 49 1.07 -6.09 2.87
CA ILE A 49 0.97 -7.08 1.80
C ILE A 49 0.27 -8.32 2.36
N THR A 50 -0.83 -8.73 1.73
CA THR A 50 -1.60 -9.93 2.08
C THR A 50 -1.36 -11.06 1.11
N ALA A 51 -1.12 -10.73 -0.15
CA ALA A 51 -0.78 -11.69 -1.18
C ALA A 51 0.10 -11.04 -2.24
N ILE A 52 0.87 -11.86 -2.93
CA ILE A 52 1.63 -11.49 -4.11
C ILE A 52 1.26 -12.51 -5.17
N ASP A 53 0.98 -12.06 -6.39
CA ASP A 53 0.75 -12.96 -7.51
C ASP A 53 1.26 -12.36 -8.82
N SER A 54 1.03 -13.04 -9.93
CA SER A 54 1.45 -12.56 -11.26
C SER A 54 0.88 -11.19 -11.65
N SER A 55 -0.23 -10.76 -11.05
CA SER A 55 -0.87 -9.48 -11.31
C SER A 55 -0.23 -8.33 -10.53
N GLY A 56 0.37 -8.59 -9.36
CA GLY A 56 1.00 -7.56 -8.55
C GLY A 56 1.04 -7.86 -7.06
N LEU A 57 1.11 -6.78 -6.28
CA LEU A 57 1.06 -6.76 -4.82
C LEU A 57 -0.37 -6.49 -4.37
N HIS A 58 -0.94 -7.36 -3.55
CA HIS A 58 -2.22 -7.13 -2.89
C HIS A 58 -1.98 -6.60 -1.48
N LEU A 59 -2.37 -5.35 -1.24
CA LEU A 59 -2.20 -4.67 0.03
C LEU A 59 -3.55 -4.46 0.73
N LEU A 60 -3.59 -4.83 2.00
CA LEU A 60 -4.63 -4.44 2.94
C LEU A 60 -4.23 -3.10 3.55
N CYS A 61 -5.07 -2.09 3.34
CA CYS A 61 -4.83 -0.72 3.74
C CYS A 61 -5.91 -0.29 4.73
N ASN A 62 -5.49 0.17 5.90
CA ASN A 62 -6.40 0.70 6.90
C ASN A 62 -6.38 2.23 6.86
N TYR A 63 -7.56 2.82 6.86
CA TYR A 63 -7.78 4.25 6.83
C TYR A 63 -8.51 4.67 8.09
N HIS A 64 -8.07 5.77 8.70
CA HIS A 64 -8.89 6.51 9.65
C HIS A 64 -9.80 7.44 8.88
N ARG A 65 -11.12 7.28 9.05
CA ARG A 65 -12.11 8.21 8.49
C ARG A 65 -12.36 9.34 9.48
N TRP A 66 -12.17 10.57 9.03
CA TRP A 66 -12.64 11.75 9.74
C TRP A 66 -13.91 12.19 9.02
N GLU A 67 -15.07 12.00 9.65
CA GLU A 67 -16.30 12.61 9.15
C GLU A 67 -16.28 14.10 9.52
N SER A 68 -16.41 14.98 8.53
CA SER A 68 -16.80 16.36 8.82
C SER A 68 -18.24 16.28 9.29
N ALA A 69 -18.48 16.54 10.58
CA ALA A 69 -19.82 16.66 11.10
C ALA A 69 -20.54 17.77 10.31
N GLU A 70 -21.45 17.41 9.42
CA GLU A 70 -22.45 18.33 8.88
C GLU A 70 -23.41 18.72 10.02
N SER A 71 -22.94 19.53 10.98
CA SER A 71 -23.80 20.17 11.97
C SER A 71 -23.10 21.38 12.56
N ASN A 72 -23.85 22.47 12.70
CA ASN A 72 -23.39 23.85 12.92
C ASN A 72 -22.77 24.15 14.31
N ASP A 73 -21.95 23.27 14.90
CA ASP A 73 -21.23 23.55 16.15
C ASP A 73 -19.80 23.01 16.10
N ARG A 74 -18.81 23.89 16.31
CA ARG A 74 -17.40 23.72 15.98
C ARG A 74 -16.67 22.76 16.92
N MET A 75 -16.82 21.45 16.79
CA MET A 75 -15.85 20.45 17.31
C MET A 75 -15.81 19.20 16.39
N PHE A 76 -14.65 18.91 15.80
CA PHE A 76 -14.41 17.64 15.09
C PHE A 76 -14.31 16.51 16.12
N HIS A 77 -15.12 15.46 15.99
CA HIS A 77 -15.00 14.24 16.79
C HIS A 77 -14.26 13.19 15.96
N GLU A 78 -13.16 12.65 16.49
CA GLU A 78 -12.49 11.49 15.92
C GLU A 78 -13.41 10.27 16.11
N HIS A 79 -14.02 9.81 15.03
CA HIS A 79 -14.68 8.50 14.99
C HIS A 79 -13.61 7.46 14.66
N THR A 80 -13.45 6.46 15.54
CA THR A 80 -12.44 5.40 15.40
C THR A 80 -12.90 4.28 14.48
N ASP A 81 -13.70 4.58 13.46
CA ASP A 81 -14.10 3.60 12.47
C ASP A 81 -12.93 3.40 11.50
N GLU A 82 -12.23 2.27 11.69
CA GLU A 82 -11.17 1.83 10.79
C GLU A 82 -11.81 1.28 9.50
N ILE A 83 -11.52 1.93 8.37
CA ILE A 83 -11.93 1.42 7.05
C ILE A 83 -10.78 0.61 6.50
N THR A 84 -11.02 -0.67 6.28
CA THR A 84 -10.08 -1.54 5.57
C THR A 84 -10.42 -1.61 4.08
N ARG A 85 -9.44 -1.35 3.21
CA ARG A 85 -9.55 -1.50 1.75
C ARG A 85 -8.44 -2.37 1.21
N ILE A 86 -8.72 -3.11 0.15
CA ILE A 86 -7.72 -3.91 -0.55
C ILE A 86 -7.35 -3.17 -1.84
N PHE A 87 -6.05 -2.95 -2.05
CA PHE A 87 -5.51 -2.39 -3.28
C PHE A 87 -4.57 -3.38 -3.94
N THR A 88 -4.59 -3.42 -5.26
CA THR A 88 -3.63 -4.20 -6.05
C THR A 88 -2.72 -3.24 -6.81
N ILE A 89 -1.42 -3.27 -6.51
CA ILE A 89 -0.41 -2.50 -7.24
C ILE A 89 0.23 -3.43 -8.28
N PRO A 90 0.02 -3.18 -9.58
CA PRO A 90 0.50 -4.07 -10.61
C PRO A 90 2.03 -3.99 -10.76
N PHE A 91 2.64 -5.12 -11.11
CA PHE A 91 4.06 -5.11 -11.48
C PHE A 91 4.25 -4.43 -12.84
N GLN A 92 5.19 -3.48 -12.92
CA GLN A 92 5.61 -2.91 -14.21
C GLN A 92 6.28 -3.95 -15.11
N THR A 93 7.05 -4.84 -14.50
CA THR A 93 7.72 -5.97 -15.17
C THR A 93 7.51 -7.21 -14.32
N GLN A 94 7.00 -8.28 -14.93
CA GLN A 94 6.72 -9.53 -14.22
C GLN A 94 8.03 -10.16 -13.71
N PRO A 95 8.18 -10.41 -12.40
CA PRO A 95 9.35 -11.09 -11.88
C PRO A 95 9.28 -12.58 -12.18
N HIS A 96 10.41 -13.18 -12.59
CA HIS A 96 10.49 -14.62 -12.91
C HIS A 96 11.28 -15.43 -11.88
N SER A 97 11.77 -14.78 -10.82
CA SER A 97 12.47 -15.42 -9.71
C SER A 97 12.22 -14.68 -8.39
N LYS A 98 12.50 -15.33 -7.25
CA LYS A 98 12.40 -14.70 -5.91
C LYS A 98 13.29 -13.47 -5.79
N GLU A 99 14.52 -13.54 -6.27
CA GLU A 99 15.45 -12.41 -6.26
C GLU A 99 14.96 -11.25 -7.13
N GLN A 100 14.35 -11.55 -8.29
CA GLN A 100 13.75 -10.52 -9.12
C GLN A 100 12.51 -9.92 -8.47
N LEU A 101 11.68 -10.74 -7.81
CA LEU A 101 10.49 -10.28 -7.10
C LEU A 101 10.86 -9.25 -6.04
N LEU A 102 11.83 -9.58 -5.18
CA LEU A 102 12.33 -8.67 -4.15
C LEU A 102 12.84 -7.37 -4.77
N LYS A 103 13.71 -7.45 -5.78
CA LYS A 103 14.25 -6.26 -6.47
C LYS A 103 13.17 -5.39 -7.11
N VAL A 104 12.14 -6.00 -7.71
CA VAL A 104 11.02 -5.26 -8.32
C VAL A 104 10.22 -4.54 -7.24
N ILE A 105 9.90 -5.20 -6.13
CA ILE A 105 9.15 -4.61 -5.02
C ILE A 105 9.97 -3.50 -4.36
N GLU A 106 11.24 -3.74 -4.05
CA GLU A 106 12.16 -2.74 -3.50
C GLU A 106 12.28 -1.54 -4.42
N LYS A 107 12.35 -1.75 -5.74
CA LYS A 107 12.39 -0.66 -6.71
C LYS A 107 11.09 0.14 -6.68
N MET A 108 9.92 -0.51 -6.69
CA MET A 108 8.63 0.17 -6.62
C MET A 108 8.52 1.05 -5.37
N ILE A 109 8.94 0.52 -4.23
CA ILE A 109 8.98 1.25 -2.96
C ILE A 109 9.95 2.45 -3.03
N ASN A 110 11.17 2.24 -3.51
CA ASN A 110 12.16 3.32 -3.62
C ASN A 110 11.74 4.41 -4.62
N ASP A 111 11.11 4.03 -5.73
CA ASP A 111 10.60 4.97 -6.73
C ASP A 111 9.49 5.85 -6.12
N ALA A 112 8.58 5.26 -5.31
CA ALA A 112 7.57 6.02 -4.58
C ALA A 112 8.19 7.01 -3.57
N LYS A 113 9.20 6.56 -2.81
CA LYS A 113 9.93 7.39 -1.85
C LYS A 113 10.66 8.56 -2.53
N LEU A 114 11.34 8.31 -3.65
CA LEU A 114 12.02 9.33 -4.43
C LEU A 114 11.04 10.36 -5.00
N SER A 115 9.87 9.91 -5.47
CA SER A 115 8.83 10.80 -5.97
C SER A 115 8.25 11.69 -4.87
N TYR A 116 8.04 11.14 -3.67
CA TYR A 116 7.59 11.91 -2.52
C TYR A 116 8.61 13.00 -2.15
N LEU A 117 9.89 12.66 -2.05
CA LEU A 117 10.96 13.62 -1.74
C LEU A 117 11.08 14.77 -2.76
N LYS A 118 10.93 14.48 -4.05
CA LYS A 118 10.94 15.52 -5.11
C LYS A 118 9.72 16.45 -5.08
N GLY A 119 8.62 16.04 -4.46
CA GLY A 119 7.43 16.89 -4.30
C GLY A 119 7.60 18.01 -3.27
N PHE A 120 8.70 18.02 -2.52
CA PHE A 120 9.03 19.04 -1.51
C PHE A 120 10.22 19.95 -1.90
N GLU A 121 10.81 19.79 -3.10
CA GLU A 121 11.75 20.76 -3.70
C GLU A 121 11.00 21.77 -4.59
#